data_AF-A0A662HB30-F1
#
_entry.id   AF-A0A662HB30-F1
#
_cell.length_a   1.000
_cell.length_b   1.000
_cell.length_c   1.000
_cell.angle_alpha   90.00
_cell.angle_beta   90.00
_cell.angle_gamma   90.00
#
_symmetry.space_group_name_H-M   'P 1'
#
loop_
_entity.id
_entity.type
_entity.pdbx_description
1 polymer ?
#
loop_
_entity_poly.entity_id
_entity_poly.type
_entity_poly.pdbx_seq_one_letter_code
_entity_poly.pdbx_strand_id
1 'polypeptide(L)'
;MKAVLLSLCQETMIVDISHEVPRWGIREGSYILSCCHKYFPKNTVHLVVIDPGVGTSRRGIVIRSRNYTFVGPDNGVLIPAAQEDGIINIYSIENKDLFLEKVSPTFHGRDIFAPVAARIACGMSPSIVGPEINDPVIPSFSEPVVDKKERVIHCEVMFIDDFGNVATNITSDLLKSIGVDYGSKLKISYGEEEITVSLLPSFGHVEEGEILALINSCNRLELAVNKGNAAGLLKLRVGDRLSVEVIR
;
A
#
# COMPACT_ATOMS: atom_id res chain seq x y z
N MET A 1 -16.95 -14.30 -2.60
CA MET A 1 -16.76 -13.09 -3.44
C MET A 1 -16.63 -13.44 -4.92
N LYS A 2 -15.69 -14.29 -5.34
CA LYS A 2 -15.54 -14.69 -6.76
C LYS A 2 -16.84 -15.09 -7.46
N ALA A 3 -17.67 -15.91 -6.80
CA ALA A 3 -18.98 -16.29 -7.33
C ALA A 3 -19.90 -15.09 -7.63
N VAL A 4 -19.92 -14.08 -6.74
CA VAL A 4 -20.71 -12.84 -6.93
C VAL A 4 -20.14 -12.00 -8.07
N LEU A 5 -18.80 -11.92 -8.18
CA LEU A 5 -18.14 -11.21 -9.27
C LEU A 5 -18.52 -11.83 -10.62
N LEU A 6 -18.37 -13.15 -10.75
CA LEU A 6 -18.65 -13.89 -11.98
C LEU A 6 -20.15 -13.93 -12.31
N SER A 7 -21.05 -13.96 -11.32
CA SER A 7 -22.49 -13.94 -11.60
C SER A 7 -22.96 -12.62 -12.20
N LEU A 8 -22.24 -11.53 -11.95
CA LEU A 8 -22.58 -10.18 -12.40
C LEU A 8 -21.75 -9.72 -13.60
N CYS A 9 -20.56 -10.27 -13.80
CA CYS A 9 -19.67 -9.98 -14.91
C CYS A 9 -18.95 -11.26 -15.34
N GLN A 10 -19.60 -12.08 -16.16
CA GLN A 10 -19.17 -13.46 -16.45
C GLN A 10 -17.84 -13.54 -17.19
N GLU A 11 -17.54 -12.57 -18.06
CA GLU A 11 -16.32 -12.54 -18.87
C GLU A 11 -15.12 -11.94 -18.13
N THR A 12 -15.27 -11.57 -16.85
CA THR A 12 -14.18 -10.95 -16.09
C THR A 12 -13.10 -11.96 -15.69
N MET A 13 -11.84 -11.55 -15.81
CA MET A 13 -10.70 -12.29 -15.27
C MET A 13 -10.50 -11.91 -13.81
N ILE A 14 -10.49 -12.91 -12.92
CA ILE A 14 -10.19 -12.71 -11.50
C ILE A 14 -8.75 -13.15 -11.24
N VAL A 15 -7.92 -12.20 -10.85
CA VAL A 15 -6.54 -12.43 -10.41
C VAL A 15 -6.46 -12.11 -8.92
N ASP A 16 -6.08 -13.09 -8.11
CA ASP A 16 -5.83 -12.85 -6.69
C ASP A 16 -4.46 -12.20 -6.51
N ILE A 17 -4.41 -11.09 -5.76
CA ILE A 17 -3.15 -10.47 -5.33
C ILE A 17 -2.61 -11.22 -4.10
N SER A 18 -3.40 -11.26 -3.03
CA SER A 18 -3.13 -12.05 -1.84
C SER A 18 -4.38 -12.15 -0.97
N HIS A 19 -4.52 -13.27 -0.25
CA HIS A 19 -5.49 -13.45 0.84
C HIS A 19 -4.80 -13.71 2.18
N GLU A 20 -3.48 -13.54 2.24
CA GLU A 20 -2.62 -13.89 3.38
C GLU A 20 -2.10 -12.65 4.13
N VAL A 21 -2.60 -11.46 3.78
CA VAL A 21 -2.29 -10.23 4.53
C VAL A 21 -2.67 -10.45 6.00
N PRO A 22 -1.82 -10.01 6.96
CA PRO A 22 -2.14 -10.10 8.38
C PRO A 22 -3.55 -9.57 8.69
N ARG A 23 -4.22 -10.20 9.65
CA ARG A 23 -5.55 -9.77 10.08
C ARG A 23 -5.49 -8.30 10.50
N TRP A 24 -6.42 -7.51 9.98
CA TRP A 24 -6.51 -6.07 10.23
C TRP A 24 -5.33 -5.23 9.70
N GLY A 25 -4.40 -5.83 8.95
CA GLY A 25 -3.20 -5.20 8.41
C GLY A 25 -3.45 -4.24 7.24
N ILE A 26 -4.08 -3.09 7.53
CA ILE A 26 -4.39 -2.05 6.53
C ILE A 26 -3.10 -1.56 5.85
N ARG A 27 -2.03 -1.39 6.62
CA ARG A 27 -0.74 -0.89 6.14
C ARG A 27 -0.05 -1.87 5.20
N GLU A 28 0.03 -3.13 5.60
CA GLU A 28 0.63 -4.21 4.84
C GLU A 28 -0.14 -4.45 3.53
N GLY A 29 -1.48 -4.50 3.60
CA GLY A 29 -2.31 -4.62 2.41
C GLY A 29 -2.19 -3.43 1.47
N SER A 30 -2.04 -2.23 2.02
CA SER A 30 -1.79 -1.03 1.24
C SER A 30 -0.43 -1.05 0.54
N TYR A 31 0.62 -1.51 1.24
CA TYR A 31 1.94 -1.73 0.66
C TYR A 31 1.89 -2.74 -0.47
N ILE A 32 1.31 -3.93 -0.24
CA ILE A 32 1.18 -4.98 -1.25
C ILE A 32 0.42 -4.49 -2.49
N LEU A 33 -0.68 -3.75 -2.30
CA LEU A 33 -1.43 -3.15 -3.41
C LEU A 33 -0.58 -2.14 -4.19
N SER A 34 0.16 -1.26 -3.50
CA SER A 34 1.04 -0.28 -4.14
C SER A 34 2.16 -0.95 -4.95
N CYS A 35 2.69 -2.08 -4.49
CA CYS A 35 3.68 -2.87 -5.22
C CYS A 35 3.13 -3.44 -6.53
N CYS A 36 1.90 -3.97 -6.53
CA CYS A 36 1.42 -4.81 -7.63
C CYS A 36 0.52 -4.11 -8.66
N HIS A 37 -0.25 -3.08 -8.29
CA HIS A 37 -1.31 -2.51 -9.14
C HIS A 37 -0.81 -2.11 -10.55
N LYS A 38 0.39 -1.52 -10.62
CA LYS A 38 1.01 -1.04 -11.86
C LYS A 38 1.35 -2.11 -12.90
N TYR A 39 1.38 -3.38 -12.52
CA TYR A 39 1.61 -4.50 -13.45
C TYR A 39 0.31 -5.00 -14.08
N PHE A 40 -0.84 -4.57 -13.60
CA PHE A 40 -2.12 -4.92 -14.19
C PHE A 40 -2.41 -4.09 -15.44
N PRO A 41 -3.17 -4.64 -16.42
CA PRO A 41 -3.63 -3.89 -17.57
C PRO A 41 -4.40 -2.63 -17.16
N LYS A 42 -4.28 -1.56 -17.96
CA LYS A 42 -5.08 -0.35 -17.78
C LYS A 42 -6.57 -0.70 -17.76
N ASN A 43 -7.32 0.07 -16.98
CA ASN A 43 -8.74 -0.11 -16.65
C ASN A 43 -9.06 -1.30 -15.74
N THR A 44 -8.06 -1.94 -15.11
CA THR A 44 -8.30 -2.94 -14.08
C THR A 44 -9.06 -2.35 -12.88
N VAL A 45 -10.00 -3.13 -12.33
CA VAL A 45 -10.70 -2.83 -11.07
C VAL A 45 -10.03 -3.62 -9.95
N HIS A 46 -9.39 -2.92 -9.01
CA HIS A 46 -8.82 -3.50 -7.81
C HIS A 46 -9.85 -3.51 -6.68
N LEU A 47 -10.34 -4.70 -6.33
CA LEU A 47 -11.20 -4.91 -5.18
C LEU A 47 -10.36 -5.33 -3.98
N VAL A 48 -10.28 -4.48 -2.95
CA VAL A 48 -9.43 -4.72 -1.77
C VAL A 48 -10.26 -4.58 -0.51
N VAL A 49 -10.22 -5.61 0.35
CA VAL A 49 -11.04 -5.68 1.57
C VAL A 49 -10.19 -6.13 2.75
N ILE A 50 -9.70 -5.14 3.51
CA ILE A 50 -9.15 -5.32 4.85
C ILE A 50 -9.95 -4.36 5.72
N ASP A 51 -10.90 -4.90 6.48
CA ASP A 51 -12.02 -4.11 6.96
C ASP A 51 -12.36 -4.40 8.43
N PRO A 52 -11.50 -3.97 9.37
CA PRO A 52 -11.78 -4.10 10.81
C PRO A 52 -13.04 -3.32 11.23
N GLY A 53 -13.44 -2.30 10.47
CA GLY A 53 -14.61 -1.46 10.72
C GLY A 53 -15.89 -1.91 9.99
N VAL A 54 -15.95 -3.15 9.49
CA VAL A 54 -17.14 -3.65 8.78
C VAL A 54 -18.41 -3.48 9.63
N GLY A 55 -19.51 -3.09 8.98
CA GLY A 55 -20.80 -2.90 9.65
C GLY A 55 -20.90 -1.65 10.55
N THR A 56 -19.88 -0.79 10.59
CA THR A 56 -19.87 0.47 11.36
C THR A 56 -20.20 1.68 10.48
N SER A 57 -19.91 2.90 10.97
CA SER A 57 -20.10 4.16 10.24
C SER A 57 -19.07 4.42 9.13
N ARG A 58 -18.02 3.58 9.00
CA ARG A 58 -17.00 3.77 7.96
C ARG A 58 -17.60 3.59 6.56
N ARG A 59 -17.23 4.48 5.63
CA ARG A 59 -17.75 4.47 4.26
C ARG A 59 -17.15 3.32 3.43
N GLY A 60 -17.88 2.88 2.42
CA GLY A 60 -17.29 2.20 1.26
C GLY A 60 -16.97 3.26 0.20
N ILE A 61 -15.87 3.10 -0.53
CA ILE A 61 -15.47 4.06 -1.56
C ILE A 61 -15.05 3.38 -2.85
N VAL A 62 -15.20 4.13 -3.95
CA VAL A 62 -14.59 3.86 -5.24
C VAL A 62 -13.65 5.01 -5.58
N ILE A 63 -12.39 4.72 -5.87
CA ILE A 63 -11.42 5.71 -6.34
C ILE A 63 -11.16 5.45 -7.81
N ARG A 64 -11.45 6.42 -8.67
CA ARG A 64 -11.00 6.43 -10.07
C ARG A 64 -9.65 7.15 -10.12
N SER A 65 -8.66 6.46 -10.65
CA SER A 65 -7.32 6.97 -10.92
C SER A 65 -7.06 7.03 -12.42
N ARG A 66 -5.87 7.50 -12.82
CA ARG A 66 -5.47 7.66 -14.22
C ARG A 66 -5.68 6.39 -15.05
N ASN A 67 -5.28 5.25 -14.51
CA ASN A 67 -5.29 3.97 -15.21
C ASN A 67 -6.22 2.95 -14.54
N TYR A 68 -6.54 3.09 -13.25
CA TYR A 68 -7.23 2.04 -12.50
C TYR A 68 -8.49 2.53 -11.77
N THR A 69 -9.31 1.58 -11.32
CA THR A 69 -10.37 1.85 -10.36
C THR A 69 -10.15 1.00 -9.11
N PHE A 70 -10.20 1.60 -7.93
CA PHE A 70 -10.04 0.91 -6.65
C PHE A 70 -11.38 0.89 -5.91
N VAL A 71 -11.76 -0.26 -5.36
CA VAL A 71 -13.03 -0.46 -4.65
C VAL A 71 -12.75 -1.11 -3.30
N GLY A 72 -13.28 -0.54 -2.21
CA GLY A 72 -13.02 -1.06 -0.88
C GLY A 72 -13.47 -0.16 0.26
N PRO A 73 -13.03 -0.44 1.50
CA PRO A 73 -13.33 0.39 2.65
C PRO A 73 -12.55 1.71 2.64
N ASP A 74 -13.20 2.78 3.12
CA ASP A 74 -12.57 4.07 3.38
C ASP A 74 -11.81 4.04 4.72
N ASN A 75 -10.66 3.40 4.70
CA ASN A 75 -9.79 3.25 5.88
C ASN A 75 -8.30 3.44 5.54
N GLY A 76 -8.01 3.98 4.36
CA GLY A 76 -6.66 4.24 3.88
C GLY A 76 -6.01 3.10 3.07
N VAL A 77 -6.57 1.88 3.05
CA VAL A 77 -5.93 0.73 2.36
C VAL A 77 -5.69 0.99 0.86
N LEU A 78 -6.60 1.70 0.21
CA LEU A 78 -6.55 1.98 -1.24
C LEU A 78 -5.65 3.17 -1.60
N ILE A 79 -5.33 4.03 -0.62
CA ILE A 79 -4.87 5.39 -0.87
C ILE A 79 -3.46 5.45 -1.51
N PRO A 80 -2.43 4.80 -0.94
CA PRO A 80 -1.08 4.80 -1.53
C PRO A 80 -1.03 4.36 -3.01
N ALA A 81 -1.71 3.28 -3.37
CA ALA A 81 -1.75 2.81 -4.76
C ALA A 81 -2.49 3.80 -5.68
N ALA A 82 -3.62 4.34 -5.21
CA ALA A 82 -4.40 5.30 -5.99
C ALA A 82 -3.66 6.65 -6.17
N GLN A 83 -2.93 7.10 -5.15
CA GLN A 83 -2.07 8.29 -5.21
C GLN A 83 -0.89 8.08 -6.16
N GLU A 84 -0.21 6.93 -6.11
CA GLU A 84 0.91 6.59 -7.00
C GLU A 84 0.47 6.61 -8.48
N ASP A 85 -0.74 6.11 -8.80
CA ASP A 85 -1.27 6.16 -10.18
C ASP A 85 -1.83 7.54 -10.57
N GLY A 86 -2.30 8.32 -9.59
CA GLY A 86 -2.90 9.65 -9.74
C GLY A 86 -4.42 9.62 -9.66
N ILE A 87 -4.97 10.04 -8.52
CA ILE A 87 -6.42 10.11 -8.26
C ILE A 87 -7.08 11.16 -9.16
N ILE A 88 -8.22 10.79 -9.75
CA ILE A 88 -9.09 11.69 -10.53
C ILE A 88 -10.33 12.05 -9.71
N ASN A 89 -11.07 11.03 -9.24
CA ASN A 89 -12.31 11.22 -8.46
C ASN A 89 -12.43 10.13 -7.39
N ILE A 90 -13.14 10.44 -6.30
CA ILE A 90 -13.48 9.48 -5.24
C ILE A 90 -14.97 9.55 -4.99
N TYR A 91 -15.64 8.41 -4.96
CA TYR A 91 -17.09 8.33 -4.73
C TYR A 91 -17.39 7.51 -3.49
N SER A 92 -18.36 7.98 -2.69
CA SER A 92 -18.96 7.21 -1.60
C SER A 92 -19.92 6.17 -2.18
N ILE A 93 -19.84 4.93 -1.71
CA ILE A 93 -20.74 3.84 -2.13
C ILE A 93 -22.03 3.92 -1.30
N GLU A 94 -23.07 4.50 -1.89
CA GLU A 94 -24.36 4.76 -1.22
C GLU A 94 -25.57 4.20 -2.00
N ASN A 95 -25.39 3.89 -3.29
CA ASN A 95 -26.44 3.35 -4.14
C ASN A 95 -26.72 1.87 -3.80
N LYS A 96 -27.77 1.67 -3.00
CA LYS A 96 -28.18 0.34 -2.50
C LYS A 96 -28.69 -0.60 -3.58
N ASP A 97 -29.13 -0.09 -4.73
CA ASP A 97 -29.60 -0.92 -5.86
C ASP A 97 -28.45 -1.74 -6.48
N LEU A 98 -27.21 -1.36 -6.18
CA LEU A 98 -26.02 -2.08 -6.62
C LEU A 98 -25.65 -3.24 -5.69
N PHE A 99 -26.22 -3.34 -4.50
CA PHE A 99 -25.84 -4.33 -3.48
C PHE A 99 -26.52 -5.68 -3.73
N LEU A 100 -26.09 -6.71 -3.00
CA LEU A 100 -26.90 -7.93 -2.91
C LEU A 100 -28.17 -7.67 -2.09
N GLU A 101 -29.22 -8.43 -2.38
CA GLU A 101 -30.53 -8.32 -1.71
C GLU A 101 -30.41 -8.42 -0.18
N LYS A 102 -29.53 -9.31 0.30
CA LYS A 102 -29.23 -9.46 1.73
C LYS A 102 -27.83 -8.94 2.02
N VAL A 103 -27.76 -7.79 2.69
CA VAL A 103 -26.49 -7.21 3.16
C VAL A 103 -26.23 -7.66 4.59
N SER A 104 -25.18 -8.47 4.78
CA SER A 104 -24.71 -8.88 6.09
C SER A 104 -23.86 -7.79 6.75
N PRO A 105 -24.07 -7.49 8.05
CA PRO A 105 -23.26 -6.49 8.75
C PRO A 105 -21.79 -6.90 8.91
N THR A 106 -21.44 -8.17 8.69
CA THR A 106 -20.08 -8.68 8.89
C THR A 106 -19.34 -9.02 7.60
N PHE A 107 -19.97 -8.84 6.43
CA PHE A 107 -19.35 -9.23 5.16
C PHE A 107 -19.65 -8.27 3.99
N HIS A 108 -19.44 -6.97 4.20
CA HIS A 108 -19.57 -5.95 3.14
C HIS A 108 -18.67 -6.21 1.91
N GLY A 109 -17.54 -6.90 2.07
CA GLY A 109 -16.73 -7.35 0.94
C GLY A 109 -17.51 -8.17 -0.10
N ARG A 110 -18.35 -9.10 0.37
CA ARG A 110 -19.22 -9.92 -0.49
C ARG A 110 -20.46 -9.16 -0.93
N ASP A 111 -21.09 -8.44 -0.02
CA ASP A 111 -22.47 -7.96 -0.23
C ASP A 111 -22.55 -6.58 -0.86
N ILE A 112 -21.47 -5.79 -0.76
CA ILE A 112 -21.40 -4.40 -1.24
C ILE A 112 -20.26 -4.24 -2.24
N PHE A 113 -19.01 -4.57 -1.86
CA PHE A 113 -17.85 -4.24 -2.71
C PHE A 113 -17.72 -5.16 -3.93
N ALA A 114 -17.93 -6.46 -3.77
CA ALA A 114 -17.92 -7.39 -4.90
C ALA A 114 -18.95 -7.02 -6.00
N PRO A 115 -20.24 -6.79 -5.72
CA PRO A 115 -21.18 -6.45 -6.78
C PRO A 115 -20.90 -5.09 -7.41
N VAL A 116 -20.46 -4.09 -6.64
CA VAL A 116 -20.02 -2.79 -7.19
C VAL A 116 -18.81 -2.96 -8.12
N ALA A 117 -17.78 -3.68 -7.68
CA ALA A 117 -16.58 -3.93 -8.49
C ALA A 117 -16.90 -4.68 -9.78
N ALA A 118 -17.78 -5.69 -9.73
CA ALA A 118 -18.21 -6.43 -10.93
C ALA A 118 -18.91 -5.53 -11.95
N ARG A 119 -19.82 -4.66 -11.50
CA ARG A 119 -20.53 -3.75 -12.40
C ARG A 119 -19.60 -2.76 -13.07
N ILE A 120 -18.64 -2.20 -12.30
CA ILE A 120 -17.62 -1.31 -12.86
C ILE A 120 -16.75 -2.05 -13.87
N ALA A 121 -16.33 -3.29 -13.56
CA ALA A 121 -15.56 -4.10 -14.50
C ALA A 121 -16.33 -4.39 -15.81
N CYS A 122 -17.65 -4.46 -15.74
CA CYS A 122 -18.56 -4.61 -16.88
C CYS A 122 -18.98 -3.27 -17.52
N GLY A 123 -18.30 -2.16 -17.22
CA GLY A 123 -18.49 -0.87 -17.90
C GLY A 123 -19.41 0.13 -17.20
N MET A 124 -19.91 -0.17 -15.99
CA MET A 124 -20.65 0.82 -15.20
C MET A 124 -19.73 1.99 -14.80
N SER A 125 -20.19 3.23 -15.02
CA SER A 125 -19.47 4.42 -14.55
C SER A 125 -19.33 4.41 -13.02
N PRO A 126 -18.14 4.70 -12.46
CA PRO A 126 -17.94 4.85 -11.02
C PRO A 126 -18.87 5.88 -10.37
N SER A 127 -19.26 6.94 -11.07
CA SER A 127 -20.16 7.99 -10.55
C SER A 127 -21.57 7.49 -10.18
N ILE A 128 -21.96 6.28 -10.62
CA ILE A 128 -23.27 5.68 -10.32
C ILE A 128 -23.33 5.14 -8.89
N VAL A 129 -22.19 4.91 -8.24
CA VAL A 129 -22.13 4.31 -6.89
C VAL A 129 -22.63 5.25 -5.79
N GLY A 130 -22.58 6.56 -6.02
CA GLY A 130 -22.99 7.58 -5.06
C GLY A 130 -22.26 8.91 -5.26
N PRO A 131 -22.35 9.83 -4.28
CA PRO A 131 -21.79 11.18 -4.41
C PRO A 131 -20.26 11.18 -4.45
N GLU A 132 -19.70 12.16 -5.15
CA GLU A 132 -18.27 12.44 -5.11
C GLU A 132 -17.88 13.03 -3.74
N ILE A 133 -16.72 12.62 -3.23
CA ILE A 133 -16.17 13.05 -1.94
C ILE A 133 -14.74 13.54 -2.11
N ASN A 134 -14.31 14.43 -1.21
CA ASN A 134 -12.96 15.03 -1.22
C ASN A 134 -12.22 14.82 0.11
N ASP A 135 -12.81 14.07 1.04
CA ASP A 135 -12.34 13.86 2.40
C ASP A 135 -12.11 12.36 2.72
N PRO A 136 -11.42 11.58 1.86
CA PRO A 136 -11.13 10.18 2.18
C PRO A 136 -10.23 10.08 3.42
N VAL A 137 -10.22 8.91 4.06
CA VAL A 137 -9.26 8.63 5.14
C VAL A 137 -7.84 8.52 4.56
N ILE A 138 -6.99 9.50 4.85
CA ILE A 138 -5.57 9.50 4.47
C ILE A 138 -4.74 8.97 5.65
N PRO A 139 -4.10 7.79 5.53
CA PRO A 139 -3.29 7.23 6.61
C PRO A 139 -1.97 8.00 6.77
N SER A 140 -1.43 8.07 7.99
CA SER A 140 -0.14 8.76 8.27
C SER A 140 1.02 8.22 7.43
N PHE A 141 0.93 6.94 7.07
CA PHE A 141 1.96 6.24 6.33
C PHE A 141 1.87 6.38 4.82
N SER A 142 0.85 7.11 4.32
CA SER A 142 0.69 7.37 2.88
C SER A 142 1.91 8.05 2.28
N GLU A 143 2.48 9.02 2.99
CA GLU A 143 3.69 9.74 2.59
C GLU A 143 4.61 9.96 3.79
N PRO A 144 5.94 9.78 3.64
CA PRO A 144 6.91 10.18 4.65
C PRO A 144 7.04 11.71 4.74
N VAL A 145 7.54 12.21 5.86
CA VAL A 145 7.77 13.64 6.10
C VAL A 145 9.23 13.98 5.79
N VAL A 146 9.46 14.99 4.96
CA VAL A 146 10.80 15.38 4.49
C VAL A 146 11.21 16.73 5.09
N ASP A 147 12.30 16.75 5.85
CA ASP A 147 13.02 17.97 6.16
C ASP A 147 14.14 18.19 5.13
N LYS A 148 13.89 19.08 4.17
CA LYS A 148 14.87 19.39 3.12
C LYS A 148 16.09 20.17 3.63
N LYS A 149 15.96 20.93 4.73
CA LYS A 149 17.07 21.73 5.28
C LYS A 149 18.09 20.81 5.93
N GLU A 150 17.59 19.89 6.75
CA GLU A 150 18.41 18.91 7.45
C GLU A 150 18.71 17.66 6.59
N ARG A 151 18.06 17.53 5.42
CA ARG A 151 18.14 16.35 4.53
C ARG A 151 17.76 15.06 5.25
N VAL A 152 16.73 15.14 6.09
CA VAL A 152 16.18 14.03 6.87
C VAL A 152 14.82 13.64 6.31
N ILE A 153 14.56 12.34 6.23
CA ILE A 153 13.24 11.80 5.91
C ILE A 153 12.74 11.02 7.13
N HIS A 154 11.62 11.44 7.70
CA HIS A 154 10.89 10.69 8.71
C HIS A 154 9.90 9.74 8.02
N CYS A 155 10.04 8.46 8.30
CA CYS A 155 9.30 7.41 7.62
C CYS A 155 8.76 6.37 8.61
N GLU A 156 7.98 5.43 8.08
CA GLU A 156 7.44 4.32 8.84
C GLU A 156 7.79 2.98 8.15
N VAL A 157 7.98 1.92 8.94
CA VAL A 157 8.05 0.54 8.42
C VAL A 157 6.69 0.18 7.86
N MET A 158 6.65 -0.14 6.57
CA MET A 158 5.44 -0.50 5.84
C MET A 158 5.18 -2.01 5.81
N PHE A 159 6.25 -2.78 5.65
CA PHE A 159 6.16 -4.21 5.44
C PHE A 159 7.46 -4.88 5.85
N ILE A 160 7.35 -6.08 6.42
CA ILE A 160 8.48 -6.97 6.66
C ILE A 160 8.21 -8.23 5.86
N ASP A 161 9.10 -8.56 4.94
CA ASP A 161 8.95 -9.77 4.11
C ASP A 161 9.32 -11.05 4.86
N ASP A 162 9.12 -12.20 4.22
CA ASP A 162 9.38 -13.51 4.84
C ASP A 162 10.88 -13.76 5.13
N PHE A 163 11.79 -13.02 4.50
CA PHE A 163 13.22 -13.06 4.80
C PHE A 163 13.58 -12.16 5.99
N GLY A 164 12.69 -11.24 6.38
CA GLY A 164 12.91 -10.26 7.42
C GLY A 164 13.50 -8.95 6.91
N ASN A 165 13.41 -8.65 5.61
CA ASN A 165 13.78 -7.34 5.08
C ASN A 165 12.72 -6.31 5.48
N VAL A 166 13.16 -5.10 5.81
CA VAL A 166 12.31 -4.05 6.38
C VAL A 166 12.07 -2.97 5.34
N ALA A 167 10.92 -3.00 4.68
CA ALA A 167 10.53 -1.99 3.70
C ALA A 167 9.88 -0.78 4.37
N THR A 168 10.29 0.42 3.97
CA THR A 168 9.75 1.70 4.48
C THR A 168 8.78 2.35 3.47
N ASN A 169 8.13 3.45 3.85
CA ASN A 169 7.36 4.28 2.91
C ASN A 169 8.21 5.30 2.12
N ILE A 170 9.54 5.22 2.17
CA ILE A 170 10.43 6.09 1.39
C ILE A 170 10.59 5.54 -0.03
N THR A 171 10.35 6.37 -1.06
CA THR A 171 10.57 6.01 -2.47
C THR A 171 11.99 6.37 -2.94
N SER A 172 12.45 5.77 -4.04
CA SER A 172 13.75 6.13 -4.64
C SER A 172 13.80 7.61 -5.05
N ASP A 173 12.71 8.14 -5.61
CA ASP A 173 12.66 9.55 -6.04
C ASP A 173 12.76 10.50 -4.85
N LEU A 174 12.20 10.11 -3.69
CA LEU A 174 12.31 10.90 -2.48
C LEU A 174 13.75 10.92 -1.93
N LEU A 175 14.44 9.78 -1.95
CA LEU A 175 15.87 9.71 -1.60
C LEU A 175 16.72 10.58 -2.52
N LYS A 176 16.49 10.50 -3.83
CA LYS A 176 17.18 11.36 -4.81
C LYS A 176 16.92 12.84 -4.54
N SER A 177 15.71 13.20 -4.10
CA SER A 177 15.35 14.60 -3.77
C SER A 177 16.16 15.21 -2.62
N ILE A 178 16.73 14.38 -1.74
CA ILE A 178 17.65 14.78 -0.68
C ILE A 178 19.11 14.46 -1.02
N GLY A 179 19.43 14.14 -2.28
CA GLY A 179 20.78 13.91 -2.77
C GLY A 179 21.41 12.58 -2.34
N VAL A 180 20.60 11.53 -2.19
CA VAL A 180 21.06 10.15 -1.97
C VAL A 180 21.13 9.40 -3.31
N ASP A 181 22.25 8.74 -3.54
CA ASP A 181 22.46 7.78 -4.64
C ASP A 181 23.19 6.51 -4.13
N TYR A 182 23.31 5.49 -4.97
CA TYR A 182 24.08 4.29 -4.64
C TYR A 182 25.51 4.64 -4.20
N GLY A 183 25.97 3.99 -3.13
CA GLY A 183 27.23 4.29 -2.44
C GLY A 183 27.11 5.34 -1.33
N SER A 184 25.99 6.06 -1.24
CA SER A 184 25.74 6.99 -0.12
C SER A 184 25.63 6.23 1.20
N LYS A 185 26.19 6.80 2.27
CA LYS A 185 25.99 6.32 3.64
C LYS A 185 24.76 6.98 4.23
N LEU A 186 23.88 6.16 4.79
CA LEU A 186 22.65 6.56 5.44
C LEU A 186 22.75 6.27 6.93
N LYS A 187 22.43 7.28 7.72
CA LYS A 187 22.17 7.14 9.16
C LYS A 187 20.69 6.82 9.32
N ILE A 188 20.39 5.71 9.97
CA ILE A 188 19.02 5.28 10.28
C ILE A 188 18.86 5.33 11.79
N SER A 189 17.98 6.19 12.28
CA SER A 189 17.68 6.31 13.71
C SER A 189 16.26 5.84 13.99
N TYR A 190 16.08 5.05 15.05
CA TYR A 190 14.79 4.48 15.45
C TYR A 190 14.79 4.23 16.96
N GLY A 191 13.81 4.79 17.68
CA GLY A 191 13.83 4.79 19.15
C GLY A 191 15.08 5.51 19.69
N GLU A 192 15.85 4.82 20.53
CA GLU A 192 17.15 5.29 21.06
C GLU A 192 18.36 4.70 20.30
N GLU A 193 18.10 3.89 19.27
CA GLU A 193 19.12 3.18 18.50
C GLU A 193 19.45 3.93 17.20
N GLU A 194 20.68 3.74 16.72
CA GLU A 194 21.15 4.28 15.46
C GLU A 194 22.09 3.30 14.77
N ILE A 195 21.96 3.19 13.45
CA ILE A 195 22.87 2.44 12.58
C ILE A 195 23.30 3.27 11.39
N THR A 196 24.45 2.93 10.82
CA THR A 196 24.91 3.45 9.54
C THR A 196 24.96 2.32 8.52
N VAL A 197 24.31 2.53 7.38
CA VAL A 197 24.26 1.57 6.27
C VAL A 197 24.60 2.24 4.95
N SER A 198 25.16 1.50 4.00
CA SER A 198 25.35 2.01 2.64
C SER A 198 24.13 1.67 1.78
N LEU A 199 23.67 2.61 0.95
CA LEU A 199 22.68 2.32 -0.07
C LEU A 199 23.36 1.59 -1.24
N LEU A 200 22.98 0.34 -1.48
CA LEU A 200 23.62 -0.54 -2.46
C LEU A 200 22.59 -1.17 -3.40
N PRO A 201 23.02 -1.61 -4.61
CA PRO A 201 22.08 -2.12 -5.61
C PRO A 201 21.38 -3.43 -5.23
N SER A 202 22.04 -4.30 -4.47
CA SER A 202 21.48 -5.60 -4.06
C SER A 202 22.24 -6.22 -2.88
N PHE A 203 21.70 -7.31 -2.33
CA PHE A 203 22.22 -8.03 -1.18
C PHE A 203 23.70 -8.43 -1.28
N GLY A 204 24.18 -8.83 -2.46
CA GLY A 204 25.54 -9.34 -2.66
C GLY A 204 26.65 -8.30 -2.68
N HIS A 205 26.34 -7.03 -2.39
CA HIS A 205 27.34 -5.95 -2.30
C HIS A 205 27.97 -5.79 -0.91
N VAL A 206 27.57 -6.64 0.06
CA VAL A 206 28.15 -6.74 1.41
C VAL A 206 28.41 -8.20 1.75
N GLU A 207 29.24 -8.48 2.75
CA GLU A 207 29.52 -9.85 3.18
C GLU A 207 28.27 -10.51 3.80
N GLU A 208 28.27 -11.84 3.88
CA GLU A 208 27.18 -12.58 4.52
C GLU A 208 27.04 -12.16 6.00
N GLY A 209 25.80 -11.85 6.40
CA GLY A 209 25.49 -11.34 7.75
C GLY A 209 25.64 -9.83 7.92
N GLU A 210 26.15 -9.10 6.92
CA GLU A 210 26.21 -7.63 6.97
C GLU A 210 24.90 -6.97 6.56
N ILE A 211 24.62 -5.82 7.16
CA ILE A 211 23.44 -5.01 6.91
C ILE A 211 23.68 -4.01 5.78
N LEU A 212 22.66 -3.78 4.95
CA LEU A 212 22.66 -2.79 3.88
C LEU A 212 21.29 -2.11 3.77
N ALA A 213 21.29 -0.95 3.10
CA ALA A 213 20.09 -0.37 2.53
C ALA A 213 20.04 -0.66 1.03
N LEU A 214 18.85 -0.91 0.48
CA LEU A 214 18.64 -1.05 -0.96
C LEU A 214 17.29 -0.46 -1.38
N ILE A 215 17.09 -0.28 -2.69
CA ILE A 215 15.77 0.00 -3.25
C ILE A 215 15.17 -1.31 -3.74
N ASN A 216 14.07 -1.75 -3.11
CA ASN A 216 13.45 -3.03 -3.45
C ASN A 216 12.63 -2.94 -4.76
N SER A 217 12.09 -4.08 -5.18
CA SER A 217 11.27 -4.21 -6.39
C SER A 217 9.96 -3.40 -6.34
N CYS A 218 9.55 -2.94 -5.17
CA CYS A 218 8.40 -2.05 -4.98
C CYS A 218 8.77 -0.55 -5.07
N ASN A 219 10.02 -0.21 -5.42
CA ASN A 219 10.53 1.16 -5.40
C ASN A 219 10.42 1.80 -4.00
N ARG A 220 10.84 1.05 -2.97
CA ARG A 220 10.90 1.51 -1.59
C ARG A 220 12.28 1.27 -1.00
N LEU A 221 12.74 2.16 -0.12
CA LEU A 221 13.92 1.93 0.70
C LEU A 221 13.67 0.76 1.63
N GLU A 222 14.57 -0.21 1.60
CA GLU A 222 14.52 -1.44 2.36
C GLU A 222 15.83 -1.67 3.10
N LEU A 223 15.74 -2.01 4.39
CA LEU A 223 16.88 -2.46 5.17
C LEU A 223 16.92 -3.98 5.12
N ALA A 224 18.08 -4.52 4.76
CA ALA A 224 18.27 -5.95 4.56
C ALA A 224 19.56 -6.41 5.23
N VAL A 225 19.65 -7.70 5.53
CA VAL A 225 20.91 -8.36 5.92
C VAL A 225 21.20 -9.41 4.85
N ASN A 226 22.41 -9.41 4.30
CA ASN A 226 22.76 -10.39 3.29
C ASN A 226 22.66 -11.81 3.88
N LYS A 227 21.72 -12.61 3.35
CA LYS A 227 21.32 -13.93 3.87
C LYS A 227 20.97 -13.93 5.38
N GLY A 228 20.39 -12.85 5.87
CA GLY A 228 19.95 -12.74 7.26
C GLY A 228 18.60 -12.07 7.40
N ASN A 229 18.22 -11.77 8.65
CA ASN A 229 16.94 -11.18 9.01
C ASN A 229 17.15 -9.79 9.62
N ALA A 230 16.89 -8.73 8.85
CA ALA A 230 17.09 -7.36 9.29
C ALA A 230 16.12 -6.95 10.41
N ALA A 231 14.85 -7.32 10.30
CA ALA A 231 13.82 -7.04 11.30
C ALA A 231 14.20 -7.63 12.68
N GLY A 232 14.72 -8.85 12.70
CA GLY A 232 15.18 -9.54 13.92
C GLY A 232 16.44 -8.92 14.50
N LEU A 233 17.42 -8.58 13.65
CA LEU A 233 18.65 -7.91 14.07
C LEU A 233 18.37 -6.52 14.68
N LEU A 234 17.53 -5.73 14.01
CA LEU A 234 17.20 -4.36 14.40
C LEU A 234 16.03 -4.28 15.39
N LYS A 235 15.35 -5.41 15.65
CA LYS A 235 14.11 -5.51 16.45
C LYS A 235 12.98 -4.61 15.96
N LEU A 236 12.97 -4.29 14.66
CA LEU A 236 11.96 -3.45 14.03
C LEU A 236 10.67 -4.25 13.75
N ARG A 237 9.55 -3.54 13.81
CA ARG A 237 8.20 -4.04 13.54
C ARG A 237 7.49 -3.14 12.55
N VAL A 238 6.47 -3.69 11.89
CA VAL A 238 5.58 -2.90 11.04
C VAL A 238 4.95 -1.77 11.85
N GLY A 239 4.99 -0.55 11.30
CA GLY A 239 4.51 0.66 11.95
C GLY A 239 5.55 1.42 12.79
N ASP A 240 6.74 0.86 13.01
CA ASP A 240 7.82 1.60 13.68
C ASP A 240 8.23 2.83 12.85
N ARG A 241 8.58 3.91 13.55
CA ARG A 241 9.02 5.17 12.94
C ARG A 241 10.54 5.21 12.88
N LEU A 242 11.07 5.70 11.75
CA LEU A 242 12.50 5.89 11.53
C LEU A 242 12.78 7.29 10.99
N SER A 243 14.00 7.75 11.18
CA SER A 243 14.56 8.87 10.42
C SER A 243 15.75 8.41 9.60
N VAL A 244 15.80 8.86 8.35
CA VAL A 244 16.88 8.56 7.40
C VAL A 244 17.60 9.85 7.02
N GLU A 245 18.90 9.90 7.28
CA GLU A 245 19.77 11.06 7.01
C GLU A 245 20.99 10.64 6.19
N VAL A 246 21.48 11.52 5.32
CA VAL A 246 22.71 11.29 4.54
C VAL A 246 23.94 11.68 5.36
N ILE A 247 24.87 10.75 5.57
CA ILE A 247 26.14 11.02 6.23
C ILE A 247 27.14 11.56 5.21
N ARG A 248 27.89 12.60 5.60
CA ARG A 248 28.99 13.16 4.81
C ARG A 248 30.30 12.43 5.06
#